data_AF-A0AAC9WH10-F1
#
_entry.id   AF-A0AAC9WH10-F1
#
_cell.length_a   1.000
_cell.length_b   1.000
_cell.length_c   1.000
_cell.angle_alpha   90.00
_cell.angle_beta   90.00
_cell.angle_gamma   90.00
#
_symmetry.space_group_name_H-M   'P 1'
#
loop_
_entity.id
_entity.type
_entity.pdbx_description
1 polymer ?
#
loop_
_entity_poly.entity_id
_entity_poly.type
_entity_poly.pdbx_seq_one_letter_code
_entity_poly.pdbx_strand_id
1 'polypeptide(L)'
;MYIKKRSKRKKYFKYKVYLLIIFMFMTCTTTFIYIDNKIMPTVQAIGELKAQEITTRAINESVSIVVKQDITYEDLIAIKEDEEGNITFMQANAMITKL
;
A
#
# COMPACT_ATOMS: atom_id res chain seq x y z
N MET A 1 30.47 -70.60 3.62
CA MET A 1 30.49 -69.62 2.51
C MET A 1 29.53 -68.48 2.86
N TYR A 2 30.01 -67.34 3.35
CA TYR A 2 29.13 -66.23 3.79
C TYR A 2 29.33 -65.01 2.91
N ILE A 3 28.33 -64.71 2.08
CA ILE A 3 28.33 -63.56 1.16
C ILE A 3 27.89 -62.32 1.94
N LYS A 4 28.86 -61.50 2.38
CA LYS A 4 28.61 -60.21 3.04
C LYS A 4 28.36 -59.10 2.00
N LYS A 5 27.17 -59.09 1.38
CA LYS A 5 26.73 -58.05 0.41
C LYS A 5 25.61 -57.16 0.96
N ARG A 6 25.71 -56.70 2.22
CA ARG A 6 24.67 -55.85 2.87
C ARG A 6 25.06 -54.38 3.06
N SER A 7 26.33 -54.00 2.87
CA SER A 7 26.84 -52.67 3.27
C SER A 7 26.50 -51.53 2.29
N LYS A 8 26.40 -51.80 0.97
CA LYS A 8 26.24 -50.70 -0.01
C LYS A 8 24.88 -49.98 0.07
N ARG A 9 23.78 -50.64 0.48
CA ARG A 9 22.44 -50.00 0.58
C ARG A 9 22.37 -48.86 1.60
N LYS A 10 23.12 -48.93 2.71
CA LYS A 10 23.11 -47.87 3.75
C LYS A 10 23.77 -46.57 3.30
N LYS A 11 24.73 -46.62 2.36
CA LYS A 11 25.42 -45.43 1.83
C LYS A 11 24.52 -44.59 0.91
N TYR A 12 23.73 -45.24 0.05
CA TYR A 12 22.80 -44.55 -0.85
C TYR A 12 21.65 -43.85 -0.11
N PHE A 13 21.21 -44.41 1.02
CA PHE A 13 20.15 -43.79 1.84
C PHE A 13 20.62 -42.47 2.48
N LYS A 14 21.86 -42.43 2.99
CA LYS A 14 22.45 -41.19 3.52
C LYS A 14 22.60 -40.12 2.44
N TYR A 15 23.00 -40.50 1.23
CA TYR A 15 23.12 -39.57 0.10
C TYR A 15 21.77 -39.00 -0.34
N LYS A 16 20.71 -39.84 -0.37
CA LYS A 16 19.35 -39.38 -0.65
C LYS A 16 18.83 -38.37 0.38
N VAL A 17 19.08 -38.62 1.67
CA VAL A 17 18.68 -37.69 2.74
C VAL A 17 19.40 -36.35 2.61
N TYR A 18 20.70 -36.37 2.31
CA TYR A 18 21.47 -35.14 2.10
C TYR A 18 20.95 -34.32 0.91
N LEU A 19 20.60 -35.00 -0.18
CA LEU A 19 20.06 -34.36 -1.38
C LEU A 19 18.67 -33.75 -1.11
N LEU A 20 17.83 -34.43 -0.32
CA LEU A 20 16.53 -33.91 0.13
C LEU A 20 16.67 -32.64 0.98
N ILE A 21 17.64 -32.61 1.90
CA ILE A 21 17.89 -31.44 2.76
C ILE A 21 18.35 -30.24 1.91
N ILE A 22 19.28 -30.46 0.98
CA ILE A 22 19.75 -29.41 0.06
C ILE A 22 18.60 -28.90 -0.81
N PHE A 23 17.76 -29.80 -1.32
CA PHE A 23 16.60 -29.42 -2.11
C PHE A 23 15.61 -28.58 -1.30
N MET A 24 15.30 -29.00 -0.06
CA MET A 24 14.44 -28.23 0.84
C MET A 24 15.02 -26.83 1.10
N PHE A 25 16.32 -26.74 1.36
CA PHE A 25 16.99 -25.46 1.61
C PHE A 25 16.92 -24.53 0.39
N MET A 26 17.20 -25.05 -0.80
CA MET A 26 17.06 -24.33 -2.08
C MET A 26 15.64 -23.82 -2.31
N THR A 27 14.62 -24.64 -2.03
CA THR A 27 13.23 -24.21 -2.20
C THR A 27 12.84 -23.10 -1.20
N CYS A 28 13.29 -23.19 0.05
CA CYS A 28 13.06 -22.17 1.07
C CYS A 28 13.68 -20.83 0.67
N THR A 29 14.96 -20.81 0.27
CA THR A 29 15.65 -19.56 -0.08
C THR A 29 15.06 -18.92 -1.33
N THR A 30 14.71 -19.72 -2.34
CA THR A 30 14.10 -19.22 -3.58
C THR A 30 12.73 -18.59 -3.30
N THR A 31 11.93 -19.22 -2.43
CA THR A 31 10.62 -18.68 -2.05
C THR A 31 10.76 -17.37 -1.28
N PHE A 32 11.75 -17.29 -0.39
CA PHE A 32 12.03 -16.07 0.38
C PHE A 32 12.44 -14.91 -0.53
N ILE A 33 13.33 -15.15 -1.50
CA ILE A 33 13.76 -14.15 -2.48
C ILE A 33 12.61 -13.72 -3.40
N TYR A 34 11.72 -14.65 -3.77
CA TYR A 34 10.56 -14.34 -4.60
C TYR A 34 9.53 -13.47 -3.86
N ILE A 35 9.31 -13.75 -2.58
CA ILE A 35 8.47 -12.92 -1.71
C ILE A 35 9.09 -11.53 -1.60
N ASP A 36 10.39 -11.43 -1.30
CA ASP A 36 11.04 -10.14 -1.09
C ASP A 36 10.99 -9.28 -2.37
N ASN A 37 11.36 -9.82 -3.53
CA ASN A 37 11.37 -9.04 -4.78
C ASN A 37 9.97 -8.62 -5.26
N LYS A 38 8.91 -9.38 -4.94
CA LYS A 38 7.57 -9.15 -5.50
C LYS A 38 6.60 -8.49 -4.52
N ILE A 39 6.72 -8.81 -3.24
CA ILE A 39 5.84 -8.31 -2.19
C ILE A 39 6.35 -6.99 -1.63
N MET A 40 7.67 -6.82 -1.45
CA MET A 40 8.26 -5.57 -0.95
C MET A 40 7.85 -4.32 -1.76
N PRO A 41 7.95 -4.29 -3.11
CA PRO A 41 7.53 -3.10 -3.86
C PRO A 41 6.03 -2.84 -3.77
N THR A 42 5.22 -3.90 -3.64
CA THR A 42 3.77 -3.78 -3.51
C THR A 42 3.38 -3.19 -2.15
N VAL A 43 4.00 -3.67 -1.08
CA VAL A 43 3.78 -3.16 0.28
C VAL A 43 4.24 -1.71 0.38
N GLN A 44 5.36 -1.35 -0.21
CA GLN A 44 5.84 0.02 -0.24
C GLN A 44 4.88 0.94 -1.00
N ALA A 45 4.40 0.54 -2.18
CA ALA A 45 3.42 1.32 -2.94
C ALA A 45 2.12 1.54 -2.16
N ILE A 46 1.62 0.51 -1.47
CA ILE A 46 0.44 0.64 -0.59
C ILE A 46 0.74 1.57 0.59
N GLY A 47 1.95 1.47 1.17
CA GLY A 47 2.39 2.34 2.26
C GLY A 47 2.48 3.80 1.84
N GLU A 48 3.05 4.09 0.68
CA GLU A 48 3.12 5.44 0.10
C GLU A 48 1.74 6.00 -0.20
N LEU A 49 0.85 5.21 -0.81
CA LEU A 49 -0.54 5.61 -1.05
C LEU A 49 -1.28 5.91 0.26
N LYS A 50 -1.10 5.06 1.28
CA LYS A 50 -1.71 5.26 2.60
C LYS A 50 -1.16 6.48 3.31
N ALA A 51 0.15 6.72 3.22
CA ALA A 51 0.76 7.91 3.77
C ALA A 51 0.21 9.16 3.08
N GLN A 52 0.12 9.16 1.75
CA GLN A 52 -0.46 10.27 0.99
C GLN A 52 -1.93 10.51 1.35
N GLU A 53 -2.75 9.45 1.48
CA GLU A 53 -4.14 9.56 1.93
C GLU A 53 -4.23 10.23 3.32
N ILE A 54 -3.43 9.77 4.28
CA ILE A 54 -3.41 10.33 5.64
C ILE A 54 -2.95 11.79 5.62
N THR A 55 -1.90 12.11 4.86
CA THR A 55 -1.39 13.48 4.72
C THR A 55 -2.45 14.40 4.13
N THR A 56 -3.08 14.03 3.02
CA THR A 56 -4.14 14.82 2.40
C THR A 56 -5.30 15.05 3.35
N ARG A 57 -5.75 14.00 4.05
CA ARG A 57 -6.83 14.11 5.03
C ARG A 57 -6.47 15.02 6.20
N ALA A 58 -5.26 14.88 6.74
CA ALA A 58 -4.78 15.73 7.83
C ALA A 58 -4.67 17.20 7.42
N ILE A 59 -4.21 17.48 6.20
CA ILE A 59 -4.17 18.85 5.64
C ILE A 59 -5.58 19.40 5.50
N ASN A 60 -6.50 18.66 4.86
CA ASN A 60 -7.88 19.11 4.66
C ASN A 60 -8.60 19.37 5.98
N GLU A 61 -8.36 18.52 6.98
CA GLU A 61 -8.91 18.71 8.33
C GLU A 61 -8.32 19.95 9.01
N SER A 62 -7.00 20.13 8.96
CA SER A 62 -6.31 21.28 9.54
C SER A 62 -6.75 22.59 8.90
N VAL A 63 -6.83 22.62 7.56
CA VAL A 63 -7.31 23.78 6.80
C VAL A 63 -8.77 24.05 7.14
N SER A 64 -9.64 23.03 7.20
CA SER A 64 -11.05 23.22 7.56
C SER A 64 -11.22 23.82 8.95
N ILE A 65 -10.34 23.51 9.92
CA ILE A 65 -10.42 24.06 11.27
C ILE A 65 -10.09 25.56 11.27
N VAL A 66 -9.03 25.95 10.56
CA VAL A 66 -8.61 27.36 10.47
C VAL A 66 -9.61 28.19 9.65
N VAL A 67 -10.00 27.68 8.48
CA VAL A 67 -10.96 28.34 7.58
C VAL A 67 -12.33 28.56 8.25
N LYS A 68 -12.82 27.62 9.06
CA LYS A 68 -14.10 27.82 9.77
C LYS A 68 -14.08 28.95 10.79
N GLN A 69 -12.89 29.40 11.24
CA GLN A 69 -12.78 30.51 12.18
C GLN A 69 -12.80 31.88 11.48
N ASP A 70 -12.37 31.95 10.22
CA ASP A 70 -12.12 33.23 9.51
C ASP A 70 -13.05 33.50 8.30
N ILE A 71 -13.87 32.54 7.84
CA ILE A 71 -14.68 32.70 6.59
C ILE A 71 -16.19 32.79 6.86
N THR A 72 -16.84 33.81 6.30
CA THR A 72 -18.30 34.05 6.35
C THR A 72 -19.05 33.33 5.23
N TYR A 73 -20.36 33.07 5.39
CA TYR A 73 -21.17 32.31 4.42
C TYR A 73 -21.21 32.95 3.03
N GLU A 74 -21.19 34.28 2.98
CA GLU A 74 -21.12 35.07 1.75
C GLU A 74 -19.82 34.85 0.94
N ASP A 75 -18.72 34.43 1.60
CA ASP A 75 -17.43 34.18 0.92
C ASP A 75 -17.35 32.78 0.29
N LEU A 76 -18.21 31.87 0.73
CA LEU A 76 -18.27 30.49 0.24
C LEU A 76 -19.17 30.35 -1.00
N ILE A 77 -20.01 31.36 -1.28
CA ILE A 77 -20.98 31.35 -2.36
C ILE A 77 -20.91 32.69 -3.12
N ALA A 78 -20.44 32.64 -4.36
CA ALA A 78 -20.50 33.80 -5.25
C ALA A 78 -21.92 33.91 -5.85
N ILE A 79 -22.65 34.94 -5.42
CA ILE A 79 -23.98 35.28 -5.94
C ILE A 79 -23.85 36.52 -6.83
N LYS A 80 -24.40 36.48 -8.05
CA LYS A 80 -24.46 37.61 -8.96
C LYS A 80 -25.92 37.98 -9.24
N GLU A 81 -26.29 39.22 -8.97
CA GLU A 81 -27.64 39.76 -9.14
C GLU A 81 -27.68 40.76 -10.32
N ASP A 82 -28.85 40.90 -10.95
CA ASP A 82 -29.10 41.93 -11.98
C ASP A 82 -29.51 43.29 -11.39
N GLU A 83 -29.70 44.32 -12.23
CA GLU A 83 -30.06 45.68 -11.79
C GLU A 83 -31.42 45.76 -11.08
N GLU A 84 -32.26 44.72 -11.18
CA GLU A 84 -33.57 44.61 -10.52
C GLU A 84 -33.51 43.73 -9.26
N GLY A 85 -32.34 43.22 -8.89
CA GLY A 85 -32.12 42.42 -7.67
C GLY A 85 -32.45 40.93 -7.82
N ASN A 86 -32.59 40.41 -9.04
CA ASN A 86 -32.83 38.97 -9.25
C ASN A 86 -31.51 38.20 -9.33
N ILE A 87 -31.44 37.04 -8.68
CA ILE A 87 -30.26 36.16 -8.72
C ILE A 87 -30.12 35.54 -10.12
N THR A 88 -29.08 35.92 -10.85
CA THR A 88 -28.80 35.42 -12.19
C THR A 88 -27.75 34.31 -12.20
N PHE A 89 -26.90 34.23 -11.18
CA PHE A 89 -25.85 33.21 -11.07
C PHE A 89 -25.49 32.92 -9.62
N MET A 90 -25.28 31.64 -9.29
CA MET A 90 -24.82 31.18 -7.97
C MET A 90 -23.75 30.11 -8.15
N GLN A 91 -22.58 30.29 -7.54
CA GLN A 91 -21.47 29.33 -7.58
C GLN A 91 -20.86 29.12 -6.19
N ALA A 92 -20.77 27.85 -5.76
CA ALA A 92 -20.10 27.49 -4.52
C ALA A 92 -18.60 27.32 -4.73
N ASN A 93 -17.79 27.95 -3.88
CA ASN A 93 -16.33 27.81 -3.87
C ASN A 93 -15.92 26.56 -3.08
N ALA A 94 -15.66 25.45 -3.78
CA ALA A 94 -15.27 24.18 -3.17
C ALA A 94 -13.77 24.11 -2.79
N MET A 95 -13.26 25.09 -2.04
CA MET A 95 -11.84 25.16 -1.66
C MET A 95 -11.38 23.99 -0.78
N ILE A 96 -12.30 23.34 -0.06
CA ILE A 96 -11.99 22.29 0.94
C ILE A 96 -12.08 20.87 0.35
N THR A 97 -12.74 20.70 -0.80
CA THR A 97 -13.10 19.35 -1.33
C THR A 97 -12.18 18.87 -2.45
N LYS A 98 -11.42 19.75 -3.11
CA LYS A 98 -10.45 19.35 -4.13
C LYS A 98 -9.06 19.15 -3.52
N LEU A 99 -8.78 17.95 -3.04
CA LEU A 99 -7.43 17.40 -2.82
C LEU A 99 -7.50 15.88 -2.78
#